data_AF-A0A355T329-F1
#
_entry.id   AF-A0A355T329-F1
#
_cell.length_a   1.000
_cell.length_b   1.000
_cell.length_c   1.000
_cell.angle_alpha   90.00
_cell.angle_beta   90.00
_cell.angle_gamma   90.00
#
_symmetry.space_group_name_H-M   'P 1'
#
loop_
_entity.id
_entity.type
_entity.pdbx_description
1 polymer ?
#
loop_
_entity_poly.entity_id
_entity_poly.type
_entity_poly.pdbx_seq_one_letter_code
_entity_poly.pdbx_strand_id
1 'polypeptide(L)'
;KSADVEDAAARIMNGKTLNAGQICLAPDYVFVPEGKVDAFVGAAEKSVAKMYPTLKDNPDYTSIVNQRHFDRLNSYIDDAKAKGAKIVEVNPANEDFSQQQTHKIPPTIVLDATDDMKIMQEEIFGPLLPVKTYKESDETIDYINENDRPLGLYYFGEDKAEEDKVLKNTTAGGVTVNDVIMHISQEDLPFGGIGPSGMGAYHGFDGFKEFSHAKSIYTQSKSKMVAEMFRPPYGAKTQKNLASQIKK
;
A
#
# COMPACT_ATOMS: atom_id res chain seq x y z
N LYS A 1 16.77 7.01 1.88
CA LYS A 1 17.72 7.41 2.97
C LYS A 1 17.54 8.83 3.55
N SER A 2 17.10 9.81 2.74
CA SER A 2 17.04 11.24 3.07
C SER A 2 15.87 11.66 3.96
N ALA A 3 14.96 10.75 4.32
CA ALA A 3 13.82 11.06 5.17
C ALA A 3 14.22 11.60 6.55
N ASP A 4 13.43 12.57 7.02
CA ASP A 4 13.30 12.88 8.44
C ASP A 4 12.65 11.67 9.15
N VAL A 5 13.43 11.02 10.01
CA VAL A 5 13.00 9.79 10.68
C VAL A 5 11.90 10.07 11.69
N GLU A 6 11.88 11.24 12.32
CA GLU A 6 10.87 11.58 13.32
C GLU A 6 9.49 11.78 12.66
N ASP A 7 9.43 12.57 11.59
CA ASP A 7 8.19 12.80 10.84
C ASP A 7 7.72 11.52 10.13
N ALA A 8 8.64 10.76 9.52
CA ALA A 8 8.29 9.49 8.87
C ALA A 8 7.70 8.48 9.86
N ALA A 9 8.35 8.27 11.01
CA ALA A 9 7.85 7.37 12.04
C ALA A 9 6.48 7.83 12.58
N ALA A 10 6.27 9.14 12.74
CA ALA A 10 5.00 9.67 13.18
C ALA A 10 3.85 9.36 12.20
N ARG A 11 4.06 9.61 10.91
CA ARG A 11 3.06 9.33 9.85
C ARG A 11 2.81 7.84 9.68
N ILE A 12 3.86 7.01 9.67
CA ILE A 12 3.75 5.55 9.58
C ILE A 12 2.95 5.01 10.77
N MET A 13 3.27 5.44 12.00
CA MET A 13 2.55 4.96 13.18
C MET A 13 1.11 5.48 13.24
N ASN A 14 0.80 6.68 12.73
CA ASN A 14 -0.58 7.13 12.59
C ASN A 14 -1.38 6.14 11.71
N GLY A 15 -0.90 5.86 10.49
CA GLY A 15 -1.57 4.89 9.62
C GLY A 15 -1.62 3.48 10.18
N LYS A 16 -0.57 3.03 10.88
CA LYS A 16 -0.52 1.68 11.46
C LYS A 16 -1.45 1.50 12.66
N THR A 17 -1.67 2.56 13.44
CA THR A 17 -2.54 2.52 14.62
C THR A 17 -3.99 2.84 14.29
N LEU A 18 -4.26 3.48 13.15
CA LEU A 18 -5.62 3.71 12.66
C LEU A 18 -6.35 2.37 12.49
N ASN A 19 -7.53 2.26 13.11
CA ASN A 19 -8.31 1.02 13.19
C ASN A 19 -7.50 -0.22 13.69
N ALA A 20 -6.49 0.01 14.53
CA ALA A 20 -5.54 -1.00 14.98
C ALA A 20 -4.90 -1.78 13.80
N GLY A 21 -4.62 -1.10 12.68
CA GLY A 21 -3.95 -1.67 11.51
C GLY A 21 -4.84 -2.58 10.65
N GLN A 22 -6.14 -2.68 10.92
CA GLN A 22 -7.10 -3.46 10.15
C GLN A 22 -7.58 -2.67 8.92
N ILE A 23 -6.64 -2.33 8.03
CA ILE A 23 -6.87 -1.54 6.81
C ILE A 23 -5.97 -2.12 5.71
N CYS A 24 -6.49 -2.39 4.51
CA CYS A 24 -5.70 -2.90 3.38
C CYS A 24 -4.56 -1.97 2.92
N LEU A 25 -4.62 -0.70 3.33
CA LEU A 25 -3.60 0.33 3.10
C LEU A 25 -2.76 0.61 4.35
N ALA A 26 -2.98 -0.07 5.48
CA ALA A 26 -2.08 0.11 6.61
C ALA A 26 -0.66 -0.31 6.20
N PRO A 27 0.39 0.41 6.63
CA PRO A 27 1.76 -0.04 6.42
C PRO A 27 1.95 -1.43 7.02
N ASP A 28 2.13 -2.45 6.17
CA ASP A 28 2.21 -3.83 6.62
C ASP A 28 3.59 -4.10 7.27
N TYR A 29 4.66 -3.76 6.54
CA TYR A 29 6.05 -3.75 7.00
C TYR A 29 6.76 -2.45 6.56
N VAL A 30 7.95 -2.18 7.10
CA VAL A 30 8.77 -1.01 6.73
C VAL A 30 10.22 -1.40 6.47
N PHE A 31 10.80 -0.78 5.45
CA PHE A 31 12.24 -0.78 5.20
C PHE A 31 12.88 0.47 5.80
N VAL A 32 13.83 0.29 6.72
CA VAL A 32 14.57 1.38 7.37
C VAL A 32 16.05 1.29 7.00
N PRO A 33 16.73 2.39 6.62
CA PRO A 33 18.17 2.34 6.34
C PRO A 33 18.95 1.76 7.52
N GLU A 34 19.99 0.97 7.23
CA GLU A 34 20.93 0.53 8.26
C GLU A 34 21.45 1.72 9.08
N GLY A 35 21.55 1.53 10.40
CA GLY A 35 21.95 2.57 11.34
C GLY A 35 20.85 3.56 11.73
N LYS A 36 19.64 3.51 11.12
CA LYS A 36 18.49 4.35 11.51
C LYS A 36 17.40 3.62 12.30
N VAL A 37 17.53 2.31 12.54
CA VAL A 37 16.52 1.49 13.21
C VAL A 37 16.19 2.01 14.62
N ASP A 38 17.19 2.23 15.47
CA ASP A 38 16.95 2.70 16.84
C ASP A 38 16.28 4.09 16.88
N ALA A 39 16.69 4.98 15.96
CA ALA A 39 16.08 6.29 15.83
C ALA A 39 14.61 6.19 15.38
N PHE A 40 14.31 5.29 14.44
CA PHE A 40 12.95 5.01 13.98
C PHE A 40 12.08 4.45 15.11
N VAL A 41 12.57 3.45 15.85
CA VAL A 41 11.85 2.83 16.97
C VAL A 41 11.55 3.87 18.05
N GLY A 42 12.56 4.65 18.47
CA GLY A 42 12.35 5.69 19.48
C GLY A 42 11.38 6.79 19.03
N ALA A 43 11.38 7.15 17.74
CA ALA A 43 10.42 8.11 17.20
C ALA A 43 9.00 7.52 17.11
N ALA A 44 8.87 6.25 16.73
CA ALA A 44 7.60 5.53 16.70
C ALA A 44 6.98 5.40 18.09
N GLU A 45 7.78 5.03 19.10
CA GLU A 45 7.35 4.97 20.51
C GLU A 45 6.84 6.33 21.00
N LYS A 46 7.60 7.41 20.75
CA LYS A 46 7.19 8.79 21.10
C LYS A 46 5.90 9.20 20.40
N SER A 47 5.75 8.87 19.11
CA SER A 47 4.54 9.20 18.34
C SER A 47 3.31 8.51 18.92
N VAL A 48 3.39 7.19 19.15
CA VAL A 48 2.29 6.42 19.75
C VAL A 48 1.99 6.92 21.15
N ALA A 49 2.99 7.18 22.00
CA ALA A 49 2.76 7.72 23.34
C ALA A 49 2.06 9.08 23.34
N LYS A 50 2.31 9.91 22.31
CA LYS A 50 1.62 11.19 22.13
C LYS A 50 0.18 11.01 21.68
N MET A 51 -0.10 10.07 20.77
CA MET A 51 -1.46 9.79 20.28
C MET A 51 -2.30 9.04 21.32
N TYR A 52 -1.68 8.10 22.03
CA TYR A 52 -2.31 7.16 22.94
C TYR A 52 -1.49 7.01 24.23
N PRO A 53 -1.63 7.94 25.20
CA PRO A 53 -0.95 7.82 26.50
C PRO A 53 -1.34 6.55 27.27
N THR A 54 -2.58 6.08 27.06
CA THR A 54 -3.08 4.76 27.45
C THR A 54 -3.71 4.11 26.23
N LEU A 55 -3.85 2.79 26.25
CA LEU A 55 -4.32 1.97 25.14
C LEU A 55 -5.48 1.07 25.55
N LYS A 56 -5.39 0.41 26.71
CA LYS A 56 -6.32 -0.66 27.13
C LYS A 56 -7.78 -0.19 27.19
N ASP A 57 -8.06 0.88 27.93
CA ASP A 57 -9.41 1.42 28.06
C ASP A 57 -9.61 2.73 27.27
N ASN A 58 -8.65 3.08 26.40
CA ASN A 58 -8.72 4.28 25.58
C ASN A 58 -9.79 4.13 24.48
N PRO A 59 -10.77 5.07 24.37
CA PRO A 59 -11.82 5.01 23.35
C PRO A 59 -11.32 5.30 21.91
N ASP A 60 -10.17 5.96 21.76
CA ASP A 60 -9.61 6.34 20.46
C ASP A 60 -8.76 5.22 19.82
N TYR A 61 -8.37 4.21 20.60
CA TYR A 61 -7.67 3.03 20.10
C TYR A 61 -8.62 1.83 20.01
N THR A 62 -8.74 1.24 18.83
CA THR A 62 -9.71 0.16 18.57
C THR A 62 -9.19 -1.22 18.97
N SER A 63 -10.08 -2.21 19.00
CA SER A 63 -9.74 -3.62 19.24
C SER A 63 -9.71 -4.44 17.95
N ILE A 64 -9.06 -5.59 17.99
CA ILE A 64 -9.15 -6.58 16.92
C ILE A 64 -10.58 -7.11 16.82
N VAL A 65 -11.06 -7.32 15.60
CA VAL A 65 -12.47 -7.60 15.29
C VAL A 65 -13.06 -8.80 16.02
N ASN A 66 -12.27 -9.86 16.26
CA ASN A 66 -12.71 -11.06 16.98
C ASN A 66 -11.54 -11.88 17.54
N GLN A 67 -11.86 -12.90 18.34
CA GLN A 67 -10.90 -13.78 18.99
C GLN A 67 -9.99 -14.50 17.98
N ARG A 68 -10.53 -14.96 16.85
CA ARG A 68 -9.73 -15.68 15.83
C ARG A 68 -8.60 -14.80 15.27
N HIS A 69 -8.90 -13.54 14.94
CA HIS A 69 -7.89 -12.60 14.44
C HIS A 69 -6.93 -12.17 15.55
N PHE A 70 -7.41 -12.02 16.78
CA PHE A 70 -6.57 -11.75 17.94
C PHE A 70 -5.55 -12.87 18.18
N ASP A 71 -6.00 -14.13 18.19
CA ASP A 71 -5.13 -15.30 18.37
C ASP A 71 -4.13 -15.42 17.22
N ARG A 72 -4.57 -15.17 15.97
CA ARG A 72 -3.70 -15.17 14.80
C ARG A 72 -2.55 -14.18 14.95
N LEU A 73 -2.85 -12.93 15.31
CA LEU A 73 -1.84 -11.88 15.48
C LEU A 73 -0.87 -12.21 16.62
N ASN A 74 -1.36 -12.68 17.77
CA ASN A 74 -0.49 -13.14 18.85
C ASN A 74 0.39 -14.32 18.41
N SER A 75 -0.14 -15.24 17.59
CA SER A 75 0.65 -16.36 17.05
C SER A 75 1.79 -15.90 16.13
N TYR A 76 1.66 -14.75 15.45
CA TYR A 76 2.74 -14.17 14.66
C TYR A 76 3.84 -13.59 15.55
N ILE A 77 3.45 -12.92 16.66
CA ILE A 77 4.40 -12.43 17.67
C ILE A 77 5.17 -13.60 18.27
N ASP A 78 4.47 -14.67 18.66
CA ASP A 78 5.07 -15.85 19.27
C ASP A 78 6.01 -16.60 18.30
N ASP A 79 5.61 -16.75 17.04
CA ASP A 79 6.45 -17.33 15.98
C ASP A 79 7.72 -16.50 15.76
N ALA A 80 7.59 -15.17 15.66
CA ALA A 80 8.72 -14.26 15.49
C ALA A 80 9.68 -14.33 16.68
N LYS A 81 9.16 -14.29 17.93
CA LYS A 81 9.97 -14.47 19.15
C LYS A 81 10.72 -15.80 19.14
N ALA A 82 10.04 -16.89 18.81
CA ALA A 82 10.63 -18.23 18.79
C ALA A 82 11.75 -18.37 17.74
N LYS A 83 11.69 -17.57 16.66
CA LYS A 83 12.70 -17.51 15.59
C LYS A 83 13.76 -16.43 15.80
N GLY A 84 13.75 -15.75 16.95
CA GLY A 84 14.80 -14.82 17.36
C GLY A 84 14.56 -13.35 17.01
N ALA A 85 13.36 -12.98 16.53
CA ALA A 85 13.01 -11.58 16.36
C ALA A 85 12.94 -10.86 17.71
N LYS A 86 13.31 -9.58 17.72
CA LYS A 86 13.16 -8.72 18.89
C LYS A 86 11.82 -7.99 18.82
N ILE A 87 11.01 -8.16 19.86
CA ILE A 87 9.68 -7.55 19.97
C ILE A 87 9.75 -6.30 20.83
N VAL A 88 9.31 -5.19 20.26
CA VAL A 88 9.15 -3.90 20.95
C VAL A 88 7.67 -3.60 21.03
N GLU A 89 7.06 -3.90 22.17
CA GLU A 89 5.68 -3.53 22.45
C GLU A 89 5.62 -2.06 22.85
N VAL A 90 4.88 -1.25 22.08
CA VAL A 90 4.71 0.17 22.36
C VAL A 90 3.52 0.34 23.30
N ASN A 91 3.81 0.30 24.59
CA ASN A 91 2.84 0.34 25.68
C ASN A 91 3.20 1.48 26.67
N PRO A 92 2.83 2.74 26.35
CA PRO A 92 3.33 3.93 27.05
C PRO A 92 3.00 3.99 28.54
N ALA A 93 1.85 3.43 28.94
CA ALA A 93 1.41 3.37 30.33
C ALA A 93 1.76 2.05 31.03
N ASN A 94 2.49 1.14 30.38
CA ASN A 94 2.85 -0.19 30.88
C ASN A 94 1.61 -0.94 31.42
N GLU A 95 0.51 -0.91 30.63
CA GLU A 95 -0.76 -1.53 30.98
C GLU A 95 -0.71 -3.05 30.76
N ASP A 96 -1.46 -3.79 31.56
CA ASP A 96 -1.57 -5.25 31.43
C ASP A 96 -2.69 -5.64 30.44
N PHE A 97 -2.31 -6.21 29.31
CA PHE A 97 -3.23 -6.71 28.26
C PHE A 97 -3.61 -8.19 28.41
N SER A 98 -3.06 -8.90 29.41
CA SER A 98 -3.36 -10.32 29.64
C SER A 98 -4.78 -10.55 30.20
N GLN A 99 -5.33 -9.55 30.89
CA GLN A 99 -6.68 -9.57 31.47
C GLN A 99 -7.49 -8.42 30.88
N GLN A 100 -8.20 -8.68 29.79
CA GLN A 100 -9.06 -7.69 29.14
C GLN A 100 -10.36 -8.34 28.65
N GLN A 101 -11.42 -7.52 28.56
CA GLN A 101 -12.70 -7.94 27.99
C GLN A 101 -12.77 -7.66 26.48
N THR A 102 -11.79 -6.93 25.94
CA THR A 102 -11.68 -6.59 24.53
C THR A 102 -10.50 -7.35 23.91
N HIS A 103 -10.29 -7.23 22.61
CA HIS A 103 -9.17 -7.86 21.90
C HIS A 103 -8.13 -6.81 21.49
N LYS A 104 -7.69 -5.95 22.40
CA LYS A 104 -6.68 -4.93 22.09
C LYS A 104 -5.29 -5.53 22.14
N ILE A 105 -4.50 -5.22 21.12
CA ILE A 105 -3.08 -5.55 21.04
C ILE A 105 -2.34 -4.21 20.97
N PRO A 106 -1.36 -3.93 21.86
CA PRO A 106 -0.55 -2.73 21.75
C PRO A 106 0.17 -2.67 20.39
N PRO A 107 0.37 -1.48 19.80
CA PRO A 107 1.21 -1.36 18.62
C PRO A 107 2.57 -2.00 18.87
N THR A 108 2.97 -2.93 18.03
CA THR A 108 4.14 -3.79 18.28
C THR A 108 5.08 -3.72 17.10
N ILE A 109 6.31 -3.29 17.34
CA ILE A 109 7.37 -3.25 16.33
C ILE A 109 8.16 -4.56 16.43
N VAL A 110 8.37 -5.23 15.30
CA VAL A 110 9.10 -6.50 15.22
C VAL A 110 10.41 -6.26 14.47
N LEU A 111 11.51 -6.25 15.21
CA LEU A 111 12.85 -6.09 14.67
C LEU A 111 13.46 -7.45 14.32
N ASP A 112 14.40 -7.44 13.39
CA ASP A 112 15.09 -8.64 12.90
C ASP A 112 14.10 -9.68 12.33
N ALA A 113 13.02 -9.19 11.71
CA ALA A 113 12.02 -10.03 11.05
C ALA A 113 12.61 -10.67 9.79
N THR A 114 12.56 -12.00 9.72
CA THR A 114 13.02 -12.78 8.58
C THR A 114 11.84 -13.33 7.79
N ASP A 115 12.07 -13.67 6.52
CA ASP A 115 11.00 -14.10 5.63
C ASP A 115 10.41 -15.45 6.04
N ASP A 116 11.13 -16.31 6.78
CA ASP A 116 10.57 -17.56 7.30
C ASP A 116 9.60 -17.36 8.49
N MET A 117 9.47 -16.14 9.03
CA MET A 117 8.51 -15.83 10.09
C MET A 117 7.12 -15.60 9.53
N LYS A 118 6.08 -16.09 10.23
CA LYS A 118 4.68 -15.95 9.78
C LYS A 118 4.25 -14.51 9.55
N ILE A 119 4.79 -13.58 10.34
CA ILE A 119 4.50 -12.14 10.22
C ILE A 119 4.94 -11.53 8.88
N MET A 120 5.84 -12.20 8.14
CA MET A 120 6.33 -11.78 6.82
C MET A 120 5.76 -12.64 5.67
N GLN A 121 4.93 -13.64 5.96
CA GLN A 121 4.39 -14.59 4.98
C GLN A 121 2.90 -14.36 4.64
N GLU A 122 2.19 -13.66 5.51
CA GLU A 122 0.77 -13.35 5.36
C GLU A 122 0.51 -11.87 5.66
N GLU A 123 -0.54 -11.29 5.07
CA GLU A 123 -0.99 -9.93 5.42
C GLU A 123 -1.34 -9.86 6.92
N ILE A 124 -0.72 -8.90 7.62
CA ILE A 124 -0.83 -8.81 9.07
C ILE A 124 -2.25 -8.40 9.44
N PHE A 125 -2.74 -7.32 8.84
CA PHE A 125 -4.06 -6.76 9.09
C PHE A 125 -4.33 -6.53 10.60
N GLY A 126 -3.36 -5.88 11.25
CA GLY A 126 -3.29 -5.67 12.69
C GLY A 126 -2.14 -4.73 13.08
N PRO A 127 -1.98 -4.42 14.38
CA PRO A 127 -1.08 -3.37 14.84
C PRO A 127 0.37 -3.86 15.03
N LEU A 128 0.83 -4.79 14.18
CA LEU A 128 2.20 -5.32 14.20
C LEU A 128 2.99 -4.79 13.01
N LEU A 129 4.15 -4.18 13.24
CA LEU A 129 4.97 -3.55 12.21
C LEU A 129 6.37 -4.18 12.18
N PRO A 130 6.62 -5.14 11.27
CA PRO A 130 7.96 -5.64 11.00
C PRO A 130 8.84 -4.55 10.41
N VAL A 131 10.09 -4.51 10.87
CA VAL A 131 11.13 -3.61 10.36
C VAL A 131 12.21 -4.45 9.71
N LYS A 132 12.42 -4.23 8.41
CA LYS A 132 13.57 -4.75 7.66
C LYS A 132 14.58 -3.63 7.47
N THR A 133 15.87 -3.97 7.44
CA THR A 133 16.92 -3.01 7.09
C THR A 133 17.28 -3.09 5.62
N TYR A 134 17.83 -2.00 5.09
CA TYR A 134 18.44 -1.99 3.75
C TYR A 134 19.66 -1.08 3.72
N LYS A 135 20.60 -1.41 2.83
CA LYS A 135 21.77 -0.58 2.52
C LYS A 135 21.49 0.30 1.33
N GLU A 136 20.93 -0.24 0.26
CA GLU A 136 20.62 0.51 -0.96
C GLU A 136 19.15 0.31 -1.36
N SER A 137 18.55 1.33 -1.98
CA SER A 137 17.13 1.28 -2.34
C SER A 137 16.80 0.17 -3.34
N ASP A 138 17.78 -0.30 -4.13
CA ASP A 138 17.61 -1.44 -5.04
C ASP A 138 17.22 -2.72 -4.31
N GLU A 139 17.79 -2.97 -3.12
CA GLU A 139 17.43 -4.14 -2.31
C GLU A 139 15.95 -4.13 -1.93
N THR A 140 15.39 -2.94 -1.67
CA THR A 140 13.96 -2.78 -1.35
C THR A 140 13.07 -2.96 -2.58
N ILE A 141 13.52 -2.46 -3.73
CA ILE A 141 12.79 -2.58 -5.00
C ILE A 141 12.75 -4.05 -5.44
N ASP A 142 13.87 -4.74 -5.38
CA ASP A 142 13.99 -6.15 -5.73
C ASP A 142 13.09 -6.99 -4.81
N TYR A 143 13.16 -6.77 -3.49
CA TYR A 143 12.28 -7.46 -2.55
C TYR A 143 10.80 -7.22 -2.84
N ILE A 144 10.38 -5.98 -3.09
CA ILE A 144 8.98 -5.66 -3.40
C ILE A 144 8.52 -6.38 -4.67
N ASN A 145 9.37 -6.44 -5.70
CA ASN A 145 9.06 -7.07 -6.97
C ASN A 145 9.07 -8.60 -6.94
N GLU A 146 9.78 -9.22 -5.99
CA GLU A 146 9.77 -10.66 -5.75
C GLU A 146 8.47 -11.13 -5.05
N ASN A 147 7.71 -10.21 -4.47
CA ASN A 147 6.48 -10.48 -3.74
C ASN A 147 5.23 -10.09 -4.53
N ASP A 148 4.06 -10.47 -4.01
CA ASP A 148 2.77 -10.09 -4.59
C ASP A 148 2.60 -8.56 -4.61
N ARG A 149 2.07 -8.05 -5.73
CA ARG A 149 1.91 -6.60 -5.97
C ARG A 149 0.96 -5.97 -4.94
N PRO A 150 1.44 -5.03 -4.11
CA PRO A 150 0.66 -4.50 -3.00
C PRO A 150 -0.42 -3.51 -3.46
N LEU A 151 -1.44 -3.33 -2.62
CA LEU A 151 -2.46 -2.31 -2.85
C LEU A 151 -1.89 -0.89 -2.65
N GLY A 152 -1.10 -0.69 -1.60
CA GLY A 152 -0.43 0.58 -1.29
C GLY A 152 1.07 0.41 -1.18
N LEU A 153 1.83 1.37 -1.72
CA LEU A 153 3.27 1.52 -1.51
C LEU A 153 3.56 2.91 -0.96
N TYR A 154 4.52 3.01 -0.03
CA TYR A 154 4.85 4.25 0.66
C TYR A 154 6.34 4.55 0.56
N TYR A 155 6.68 5.73 0.06
CA TYR A 155 8.07 6.19 -0.01
C TYR A 155 8.26 7.38 0.93
N PHE A 156 9.33 7.35 1.74
CA PHE A 156 9.72 8.48 2.60
C PHE A 156 11.13 8.94 2.24
N GLY A 157 11.27 10.21 1.90
CA GLY A 157 12.53 10.83 1.52
C GLY A 157 12.38 12.12 0.72
N GLU A 158 13.51 12.81 0.56
CA GLU A 158 13.64 14.04 -0.25
C GLU A 158 14.54 13.83 -1.47
N ASP A 159 15.12 12.63 -1.64
CA ASP A 159 15.99 12.32 -2.78
C ASP A 159 15.12 11.99 -3.99
N LYS A 160 15.03 12.93 -4.92
CA LYS A 160 14.21 12.78 -6.13
C LYS A 160 14.69 11.67 -7.07
N ALA A 161 15.98 11.35 -7.08
CA ALA A 161 16.47 10.24 -7.90
C ALA A 161 16.06 8.90 -7.29
N GLU A 162 16.13 8.76 -5.95
CA GLU A 162 15.67 7.58 -5.23
C GLU A 162 14.15 7.41 -5.34
N GLU A 163 13.37 8.49 -5.12
CA GLU A 163 11.91 8.53 -5.30
C GLU A 163 11.50 8.07 -6.70
N ASP A 164 12.04 8.70 -7.75
CA ASP A 164 11.74 8.34 -9.14
C ASP A 164 12.10 6.89 -9.44
N LYS A 165 13.20 6.39 -8.85
CA LYS A 165 13.64 5.01 -9.06
C LYS A 165 12.64 4.03 -8.45
N VAL A 166 12.20 4.25 -7.21
CA VAL A 166 11.19 3.41 -6.56
C VAL A 166 9.88 3.44 -7.36
N LEU A 167 9.40 4.63 -7.73
CA LEU A 167 8.14 4.79 -8.46
C LEU A 167 8.15 4.13 -9.85
N LYS A 168 9.27 4.20 -10.58
CA LYS A 168 9.37 3.65 -11.94
C LYS A 168 9.64 2.15 -11.98
N ASN A 169 10.20 1.59 -10.91
CA ASN A 169 10.66 0.19 -10.89
C ASN A 169 9.87 -0.70 -9.93
N THR A 170 8.74 -0.24 -9.40
CA THR A 170 7.80 -1.06 -8.62
C THR A 170 6.40 -1.00 -9.23
N THR A 171 5.53 -1.92 -8.84
CA THR A 171 4.11 -1.93 -9.27
C THR A 171 3.22 -2.10 -8.05
N ALA A 172 2.32 -1.13 -7.83
CA ALA A 172 1.34 -1.14 -6.74
C ALA A 172 0.00 -0.56 -7.22
N GLY A 173 -1.08 -0.77 -6.46
CA GLY A 173 -2.38 -0.15 -6.73
C GLY A 173 -2.33 1.38 -6.66
N GLY A 174 -1.74 1.91 -5.58
CA GLY A 174 -1.49 3.33 -5.39
C GLY A 174 -0.21 3.59 -4.60
N VAL A 175 0.34 4.80 -4.72
CA VAL A 175 1.55 5.21 -4.02
C VAL A 175 1.31 6.53 -3.28
N THR A 176 1.77 6.62 -2.03
CA THR A 176 1.89 7.89 -1.31
C THR A 176 3.36 8.21 -1.05
N VAL A 177 3.77 9.44 -1.36
CA VAL A 177 5.10 9.96 -1.06
C VAL A 177 5.05 10.83 0.19
N ASN A 178 5.93 10.54 1.14
CA ASN A 178 6.08 11.19 2.44
C ASN A 178 4.83 11.13 3.33
N ASP A 179 3.90 10.22 3.08
CA ASP A 179 2.75 9.96 3.95
C ASP A 179 2.24 8.54 3.71
N VAL A 180 1.24 8.10 4.46
CA VAL A 180 0.60 6.78 4.30
C VAL A 180 -0.90 6.95 4.11
N ILE A 181 -1.54 5.98 3.44
CA ILE A 181 -3.01 5.90 3.24
C ILE A 181 -3.63 7.02 2.37
N MET A 182 -3.19 8.29 2.51
CA MET A 182 -3.89 9.49 2.06
C MET A 182 -4.22 9.61 0.57
N HIS A 183 -3.61 8.80 -0.30
CA HIS A 183 -4.01 8.76 -1.72
C HIS A 183 -5.46 8.29 -1.88
N ILE A 184 -5.98 7.47 -0.95
CA ILE A 184 -7.40 7.06 -0.96
C ILE A 184 -8.36 8.23 -0.74
N SER A 185 -7.91 9.30 -0.07
CA SER A 185 -8.74 10.48 0.22
C SER A 185 -8.82 11.44 -0.96
N GLN A 186 -8.11 11.18 -2.06
CA GLN A 186 -8.14 12.00 -3.26
C GLN A 186 -9.20 11.43 -4.22
N GLU A 187 -10.36 12.07 -4.28
CA GLU A 187 -11.51 11.63 -5.10
C GLU A 187 -11.25 11.65 -6.62
N ASP A 188 -10.24 12.41 -7.05
CA ASP A 188 -9.80 12.51 -8.44
C ASP A 188 -8.71 11.49 -8.81
N LEU A 189 -8.23 10.70 -7.83
CA LEU A 189 -7.36 9.55 -8.08
C LEU A 189 -8.19 8.25 -8.13
N PRO A 190 -7.95 7.37 -9.12
CA PRO A 190 -8.57 6.05 -9.11
C PRO A 190 -8.03 5.24 -7.93
N PHE A 191 -8.93 4.58 -7.21
CA PHE A 191 -8.57 3.65 -6.14
C PHE A 191 -8.89 2.21 -6.55
N GLY A 192 -7.87 1.37 -6.61
CA GLY A 192 -7.97 -0.02 -7.04
C GLY A 192 -6.63 -0.75 -6.92
N GLY A 193 -6.68 -2.07 -6.99
CA GLY A 193 -5.50 -2.95 -6.94
C GLY A 193 -4.99 -3.35 -8.33
N ILE A 194 -3.89 -4.08 -8.35
CA ILE A 194 -3.32 -4.66 -9.56
C ILE A 194 -2.74 -6.05 -9.30
N GLY A 195 -3.24 -7.06 -10.01
CA GLY A 195 -2.80 -8.44 -9.81
C GLY A 195 -3.37 -9.02 -8.52
N PRO A 196 -2.56 -9.61 -7.62
CA PRO A 196 -3.06 -10.18 -6.35
C PRO A 196 -3.82 -9.19 -5.45
N SER A 197 -3.49 -7.89 -5.50
CA SER A 197 -4.20 -6.84 -4.75
C SER A 197 -5.55 -6.42 -5.35
N GLY A 198 -5.89 -6.86 -6.57
CA GLY A 198 -7.19 -6.61 -7.19
C GLY A 198 -7.16 -6.27 -8.69
N MET A 199 -8.32 -5.91 -9.22
CA MET A 199 -8.52 -5.41 -10.58
C MET A 199 -9.67 -4.39 -10.63
N GLY A 200 -9.67 -3.53 -11.65
CA GLY A 200 -10.60 -2.42 -11.75
C GLY A 200 -10.24 -1.28 -10.78
N ALA A 201 -10.94 -0.17 -10.87
CA ALA A 201 -10.77 0.96 -9.96
C ALA A 201 -12.08 1.74 -9.82
N TYR A 202 -12.26 2.40 -8.67
CA TYR A 202 -13.38 3.30 -8.42
C TYR A 202 -12.87 4.63 -7.82
N HIS A 203 -13.76 5.38 -7.15
CA HIS A 203 -13.68 6.79 -6.76
C HIS A 203 -14.03 7.79 -7.86
N GLY A 204 -14.67 8.88 -7.44
CA GLY A 204 -15.09 9.98 -8.30
C GLY A 204 -15.58 9.56 -9.69
N PHE A 205 -14.89 10.06 -10.73
CA PHE A 205 -15.21 9.80 -12.12
C PHE A 205 -14.87 8.37 -12.58
N ASP A 206 -13.84 7.76 -12.02
CA ASP A 206 -13.46 6.37 -12.33
C ASP A 206 -14.51 5.38 -11.84
N GLY A 207 -15.08 5.58 -10.65
CA GLY A 207 -16.21 4.80 -10.16
C GLY A 207 -17.45 4.95 -11.04
N PHE A 208 -17.76 6.16 -11.52
CA PHE A 208 -18.84 6.35 -12.49
C PHE A 208 -18.60 5.56 -13.78
N LYS A 209 -17.37 5.57 -14.31
CA LYS A 209 -17.00 4.79 -15.51
C LYS A 209 -17.13 3.29 -15.26
N GLU A 210 -16.66 2.79 -14.12
CA GLU A 210 -16.68 1.36 -13.76
C GLU A 210 -18.11 0.79 -13.74
N PHE A 211 -19.09 1.59 -13.28
CA PHE A 211 -20.50 1.20 -13.27
C PHE A 211 -21.28 1.64 -14.52
N SER A 212 -20.59 2.09 -15.58
CA SER A 212 -21.21 2.58 -16.81
C SER A 212 -20.86 1.71 -18.01
N HIS A 213 -21.82 1.55 -18.94
CA HIS A 213 -21.54 1.01 -20.27
C HIS A 213 -21.22 2.14 -21.25
N ALA A 214 -19.96 2.23 -21.71
CA ALA A 214 -19.52 3.19 -22.72
C ALA A 214 -20.10 2.86 -24.12
N LYS A 215 -21.38 3.20 -24.33
CA LYS A 215 -22.11 2.91 -25.57
C LYS A 215 -21.54 3.72 -26.73
N SER A 216 -20.85 3.04 -27.64
CA SER A 216 -20.38 3.63 -28.90
C SER A 216 -21.57 3.91 -29.84
N ILE A 217 -21.69 5.15 -30.32
CA ILE A 217 -22.72 5.55 -31.30
C ILE A 217 -22.03 6.15 -32.51
N TYR A 218 -22.23 5.54 -33.68
CA TYR A 218 -21.79 6.05 -34.97
C TYR A 218 -22.99 6.48 -35.80
N THR A 219 -22.94 7.70 -36.34
CA THR A 219 -23.92 8.19 -37.32
C THR A 219 -23.21 8.41 -38.65
N GLN A 220 -23.61 7.67 -39.67
CA GLN A 220 -23.04 7.77 -41.01
C GLN A 220 -23.30 9.14 -41.64
N SER A 221 -22.32 9.66 -42.39
CA SER A 221 -22.46 10.89 -43.17
C SER A 221 -23.58 10.75 -44.19
N LYS A 222 -24.35 11.82 -44.38
CA LYS A 222 -25.34 11.93 -45.47
C LYS A 222 -24.67 12.07 -46.85
N SER A 223 -23.37 12.35 -46.90
CA SER A 223 -22.61 12.43 -48.14
C SER A 223 -22.42 11.03 -48.74
N LYS A 224 -23.10 10.80 -49.87
CA LYS A 224 -22.96 9.56 -50.66
C LYS A 224 -21.50 9.31 -51.06
N MET A 225 -20.74 10.36 -51.34
CA MET A 225 -19.34 10.27 -51.76
C MET A 225 -18.44 9.59 -50.72
N VAL A 226 -18.65 9.88 -49.43
CA VAL A 226 -17.87 9.26 -48.34
C VAL A 226 -18.31 7.81 -48.13
N ALA A 227 -19.62 7.54 -48.19
CA ALA A 227 -20.15 6.19 -48.07
C ALA A 227 -19.75 5.28 -49.24
N GLU A 228 -19.67 5.82 -50.45
CA GLU A 228 -19.32 5.09 -51.68
C GLU A 228 -17.82 4.81 -51.79
N MET A 229 -16.95 5.64 -51.20
CA MET A 229 -15.50 5.45 -51.22
C MET A 229 -15.06 4.09 -50.66
N PHE A 230 -15.81 3.56 -49.69
CA PHE A 230 -15.53 2.29 -49.02
C PHE A 230 -16.44 1.15 -49.50
N ARG A 231 -17.25 1.36 -50.55
CA ARG A 231 -18.14 0.34 -51.11
C ARG A 231 -17.59 -0.22 -52.43
N PRO A 232 -17.82 -1.51 -52.73
CA PRO A 232 -17.54 -2.07 -54.05
C PRO A 232 -18.30 -1.36 -55.18
N PRO A 233 -17.80 -1.41 -56.44
CA PRO A 233 -16.63 -2.17 -56.87
C PRO A 233 -15.29 -1.46 -56.57
N TYR A 234 -14.31 -2.24 -56.13
CA TYR A 234 -12.96 -1.72 -55.84
C TYR A 234 -12.12 -1.66 -57.11
N GLY A 235 -11.67 -0.46 -57.48
CA GLY A 235 -10.85 -0.23 -58.67
C GLY A 235 -9.45 0.28 -58.35
N ALA A 236 -8.68 0.59 -59.40
CA ALA A 236 -7.32 1.13 -59.28
C ALA A 236 -7.24 2.40 -58.40
N LYS A 237 -8.28 3.23 -58.39
CA LYS A 237 -8.39 4.41 -57.51
C LYS A 237 -8.48 4.03 -56.03
N THR A 238 -9.30 3.03 -55.70
CA THR A 238 -9.43 2.50 -54.33
C THR A 238 -8.11 1.87 -53.87
N GLN A 239 -7.46 1.06 -54.72
CA GLN A 239 -6.17 0.43 -54.42
C GLN A 239 -5.07 1.47 -54.19
N LYS A 240 -4.99 2.52 -55.03
CA LYS A 240 -4.03 3.61 -54.88
C LYS A 240 -4.24 4.39 -53.58
N ASN A 241 -5.49 4.69 -53.23
CA ASN A 241 -5.83 5.37 -51.98
C ASN A 241 -5.50 4.50 -50.76
N LEU A 242 -5.85 3.21 -50.79
CA LEU A 242 -5.55 2.27 -49.71
C LEU A 242 -4.03 2.12 -49.52
N ALA A 243 -3.27 1.97 -50.61
CA ALA A 243 -1.81 1.91 -50.57
C ALA A 243 -1.16 3.20 -50.03
N SER A 244 -1.82 4.35 -50.16
CA SER A 244 -1.35 5.61 -49.56
C SER A 244 -1.65 5.74 -48.07
N GLN A 245 -2.73 5.12 -47.58
CA GLN A 245 -3.15 5.16 -46.18
C GLN A 245 -2.53 4.02 -45.34
N ILE A 246 -2.17 2.89 -45.98
CA ILE A 246 -1.52 1.73 -45.34
C ILE A 246 0.02 1.86 -45.32
N LYS A 247 0.59 2.98 -45.77
CA LYS A 247 2.04 3.20 -45.59
C LYS A 247 2.36 3.26 -44.09
N LYS A 248 3.26 2.36 -43.68
CA LYS A 248 3.88 2.26 -42.35
C LYS A 248 4.40 3.61 -41.87
#